data_AF-A0A2E7ZYY0-F1
#
_entry.id   AF-A0A2E7ZYY0-F1
#
_cell.length_a   1.000
_cell.length_b   1.000
_cell.length_c   1.000
_cell.angle_alpha   90.00
_cell.angle_beta   90.00
_cell.angle_gamma   90.00
#
_symmetry.space_group_name_H-M   'P 1'
#
loop_
_entity.id
_entity.type
_entity.pdbx_description
1 polymer ?
#
loop_
_entity_poly.entity_id
_entity_poly.type
_entity_poly.pdbx_seq_one_letter_code
_entity_poly.pdbx_strand_id
1 'polypeptide(L)' 'STFDLAGRVYKGVPAPTNLPVPPYSFLSDSRILIGVDQEEASA' A
#
# COMPACT_ATOMS: atom_id res chain seq x y z
N SER A 1 12.21 -10.28 -9.18
CA SER A 1 11.90 -10.08 -7.75
C SER A 1 10.62 -10.80 -7.42
N THR A 2 10.53 -11.43 -6.25
CA THR A 2 9.35 -12.24 -5.85
C THR A 2 8.81 -11.71 -4.52
N PHE A 3 7.50 -11.51 -4.45
CA PHE A 3 6.78 -10.97 -3.28
C PHE A 3 5.63 -11.89 -2.87
N ASP A 4 5.21 -11.81 -1.62
CA ASP A 4 3.98 -12.47 -1.15
C ASP A 4 2.71 -11.65 -1.49
N LEU A 5 1.54 -12.18 -1.14
CA LEU A 5 0.25 -11.51 -1.38
C LEU A 5 0.09 -10.18 -0.63
N ALA A 6 0.89 -9.94 0.41
CA ALA A 6 0.89 -8.70 1.16
C ALA A 6 1.93 -7.69 0.62
N GLY A 7 2.62 -8.00 -0.49
CA GLY A 7 3.65 -7.14 -1.06
C GLY A 7 4.97 -7.15 -0.28
N ARG A 8 5.19 -8.14 0.60
CA ARG A 8 6.46 -8.31 1.31
C ARG A 8 7.45 -9.08 0.45
N VAL A 9 8.71 -8.71 0.54
CA VAL A 9 9.76 -9.34 -0.26
C VAL A 9 10.16 -10.70 0.32
N TYR A 10 10.30 -11.71 -0.54
CA TYR A 10 10.84 -13.01 -0.10
C TYR A 10 12.34 -12.91 0.19
N LYS A 11 12.80 -13.64 1.19
CA LYS A 11 14.23 -13.71 1.53
C LYS A 11 15.03 -14.31 0.36
N GLY A 12 16.18 -13.71 0.05
CA GLY A 12 17.12 -14.24 -0.95
C GLY A 12 16.80 -13.86 -2.40
N VAL A 13 15.84 -12.96 -2.64
CA VAL A 13 15.57 -12.39 -3.97
C VAL A 13 16.21 -11.00 -4.11
N PRO A 14 16.37 -10.46 -5.34
CA PRO A 14 17.12 -9.21 -5.57
C PRO A 14 16.50 -7.95 -4.97
N ALA A 15 15.20 -7.97 -4.64
CA ALA A 15 14.53 -6.79 -4.10
C ALA A 15 14.97 -6.56 -2.64
N PRO A 16 15.40 -5.35 -2.27
CA PRO A 16 15.92 -5.07 -0.93
C PRO A 16 14.82 -4.75 0.09
N THR A 17 13.63 -4.36 -0.37
CA THR A 17 12.55 -3.84 0.48
C THR A 17 11.17 -4.35 0.03
N ASN A 18 10.18 -4.22 0.92
CA ASN A 18 8.77 -4.44 0.61
C ASN A 18 8.24 -3.36 -0.36
N LEU A 19 7.10 -3.63 -0.98
CA LEU A 19 6.41 -2.63 -1.82
C LEU A 19 5.89 -1.48 -0.94
N PRO A 20 6.11 -0.21 -1.32
CA PRO A 20 5.58 0.93 -0.58
C PRO A 20 4.05 0.97 -0.71
N VAL A 21 3.37 1.21 0.41
CA VAL A 21 1.93 1.45 0.43
C VAL A 21 1.69 2.96 0.28
N PRO A 22 1.06 3.42 -0.81
CA PRO A 22 0.79 4.85 -0.99
C PRO A 22 -0.29 5.32 0.01
N PRO A 23 -0.39 6.63 0.30
CA PRO A 23 -1.51 7.18 1.06
C PRO A 23 -2.85 6.88 0.37
N TYR A 24 -3.87 6.51 1.14
CA TYR A 24 -5.20 6.21 0.61
C TYR A 24 -6.30 6.43 1.65
N SER A 25 -7.53 6.63 1.16
CA SER A 25 -8.75 6.66 1.97
C SER A 25 -9.90 5.92 1.29
N PHE A 26 -10.81 5.34 2.07
CA PHE A 26 -12.02 4.70 1.57
C PHE A 26 -13.14 5.74 1.41
N LEU A 27 -13.66 5.91 0.19
CA LEU A 27 -14.81 6.78 -0.08
C LEU A 27 -16.15 6.06 0.13
N SER A 28 -16.13 4.73 -0.03
CA SER A 28 -17.24 3.81 0.26
C SER A 28 -16.69 2.38 0.36
N ASP A 29 -17.54 1.41 0.69
CA ASP A 29 -17.16 -0.01 0.80
C ASP A 29 -16.49 -0.59 -0.46
N SER A 30 -16.74 0.02 -1.62
CA SER A 30 -16.24 -0.41 -2.93
C SER A 30 -15.39 0.64 -3.65
N ARG A 31 -15.06 1.77 -3.01
CA ARG A 31 -14.29 2.86 -3.63
C ARG A 31 -13.17 3.32 -2.74
N ILE A 32 -11.97 3.38 -3.31
CA ILE A 32 -10.74 3.84 -2.65
C ILE A 32 -10.16 4.99 -3.47
N LEU A 33 -9.72 6.04 -2.78
CA LEU A 33 -8.97 7.14 -3.37
C LEU A 33 -7.51 7.03 -2.94
N ILE A 34 -6.59 7.07 -3.90
CA ILE A 34 -5.14 6.97 -3.69
C ILE A 34 -4.54 8.38 -3.83
N GLY A 35 -3.58 8.71 -2.96
CA GLY A 35 -2.86 9.99 -3.00
C GLY A 35 -3.50 11.09 -2.14
N VAL A 36 -4.37 10.74 -1.20
CA VAL A 36 -4.88 11.65 -0.17
C VAL A 36 -4.25 11.34 1.18
N ASP A 37 -3.81 12.36 1.89
CA ASP A 37 -3.26 12.21 3.23
C ASP A 37 -4.40 11.80 4.20
N GLN A 38 -4.16 10.78 5.01
CA GLN A 38 -5.18 10.24 5.92
C GLN A 38 -5.66 11.25 6.98
N GLU A 39 -4.91 12.32 7.19
CA GLU A 39 -5.27 13.41 8.11
C GLU A 39 -6.47 14.24 7.58
N GLU A 40 -6.62 14.40 6.26
CA GLU A 40 -7.75 15.12 5.66
C GLU A 40 -9.05 14.32 5.64
N ALA A 41 -8.98 12.98 5.64
CA ALA A 41 -10.17 12.13 5.58
C ALA A 41 -10.91 11.98 6.93
N SER A 42 -10.34 12.51 8.01
CA SER A 42 -10.82 12.36 9.38
C SER A 42 -11.45 13.63 9.98
N ALA A 43 -11.52 14.72 9.19
CA ALA A 43 -12.10 16.02 9.57
C ALA A 43 -13.47 16.22 8.91
#